data_AF-A0A1X9U2E7-F1
#
_entry.id   AF-A0A1X9U2E7-F1
#
_cell.length_a   1.000
_cell.length_b   1.000
_cell.length_c   1.000
_cell.angle_alpha   90.00
_cell.angle_beta   90.00
_cell.angle_gamma   90.00
#
_symmetry.space_group_name_H-M   'P 1'
#
loop_
_entity.id
_entity.type
_entity.pdbx_description
1 polymer ?
#
loop_
_entity_poly.entity_id
_entity_poly.type
_entity_poly.pdbx_seq_one_letter_code
_entity_poly.pdbx_strand_id
1 'polypeptide(L)'
;MTIKVNVETVKRLADEVGEDTVSLLFNVFSDELEQYLVKLLAEPSISDIGEISHSIKSSAASFGADDLALLAQECESRVRQGQDSWIMDHLPELRQMVQGVAQEYKLMSSNEELLNSML
;
A
#
# COMPACT_ATOMS: atom_id res chain seq x y z
N MET A 1 0.94 6.99 12.97
CA MET A 1 -0.38 6.79 12.32
C MET A 1 -0.84 5.39 12.62
N THR A 2 -2.13 5.18 12.85
CA THR A 2 -2.71 3.82 12.92
C THR A 2 -3.12 3.46 11.50
N ILE A 3 -2.51 2.41 10.93
CA ILE A 3 -2.92 1.90 9.62
C ILE A 3 -4.28 1.23 9.80
N LYS A 4 -5.28 1.63 9.00
CA LYS A 4 -6.57 0.95 8.98
C LYS A 4 -6.59 -0.07 7.85
N VAL A 5 -6.77 -1.32 8.22
CA VAL A 5 -6.99 -2.42 7.28
C VAL A 5 -8.48 -2.70 7.19
N ASN A 6 -9.00 -2.77 5.98
CA ASN A 6 -10.38 -3.12 5.70
C ASN A 6 -10.55 -4.63 5.84
N VAL A 7 -11.04 -5.03 7.02
CA VAL A 7 -11.26 -6.42 7.38
C VAL A 7 -12.25 -7.12 6.44
N GLU A 8 -13.25 -6.42 5.89
CA GLU A 8 -14.18 -7.03 4.93
C GLU A 8 -13.49 -7.40 3.61
N THR A 9 -12.61 -6.53 3.10
CA THR A 9 -11.81 -6.82 1.90
C THR A 9 -10.85 -7.98 2.16
N VAL A 10 -10.19 -8.01 3.32
CA VAL A 10 -9.30 -9.10 3.71
C VAL A 10 -10.04 -10.44 3.83
N LYS A 11 -11.22 -10.46 4.45
CA LYS A 11 -12.08 -11.65 4.53
C LYS A 11 -12.50 -12.16 3.15
N ARG A 12 -12.89 -11.26 2.24
CA ARG A 12 -13.22 -11.64 0.85
C ARG A 12 -12.03 -12.23 0.13
N LEU A 13 -10.86 -11.61 0.27
CA LEU A 13 -9.62 -12.14 -0.31
C LEU A 13 -9.33 -13.55 0.22
N ALA A 14 -9.49 -13.78 1.52
CA ALA A 14 -9.33 -15.11 2.13
C ALA A 14 -10.34 -16.14 1.62
N ASP A 15 -11.59 -15.75 1.43
CA ASP A 15 -12.63 -16.60 0.84
C ASP A 15 -12.30 -16.98 -0.62
N GLU A 16 -11.70 -16.05 -1.38
CA GLU A 16 -11.35 -16.25 -2.79
C GLU A 16 -10.08 -17.09 -3.00
N VAL A 17 -9.03 -16.89 -2.18
CA VAL A 17 -7.71 -17.53 -2.40
C VAL A 17 -7.32 -18.56 -1.33
N GLY A 18 -8.06 -18.64 -0.23
CA GLY A 18 -7.74 -19.47 0.95
C GLY A 18 -6.81 -18.77 1.94
N GLU A 19 -6.99 -19.05 3.23
CA GLU A 19 -6.29 -18.40 4.35
C GLU A 19 -4.76 -18.57 4.27
N ASP A 20 -4.27 -19.77 3.91
CA ASP A 20 -2.83 -20.03 3.70
C ASP A 20 -2.23 -19.14 2.60
N THR A 21 -3.01 -18.86 1.56
CA THR A 21 -2.57 -18.04 0.43
C THR A 21 -2.56 -16.55 0.78
N VAL A 22 -3.45 -16.09 1.67
CA VAL A 22 -3.51 -14.69 2.09
C VAL A 22 -2.21 -14.24 2.75
N SER A 23 -1.64 -15.05 3.65
CA SER A 23 -0.34 -14.76 4.28
C SER A 23 0.76 -14.56 3.23
N LEU A 24 0.79 -15.42 2.20
CA LEU A 24 1.75 -15.30 1.11
C LEU A 24 1.53 -14.00 0.32
N LEU A 25 0.28 -13.68 -0.03
CA LEU A 25 -0.05 -12.47 -0.77
C LEU A 25 0.27 -11.20 0.03
N PHE A 26 0.02 -11.20 1.34
CA PHE A 26 0.39 -10.08 2.22
C PHE A 26 1.90 -9.89 2.26
N ASN A 27 2.68 -10.97 2.30
CA ASN A 27 4.12 -10.89 2.23
C ASN A 27 4.59 -10.32 0.88
N VAL A 28 4.03 -10.80 -0.24
CA VAL A 28 4.33 -10.28 -1.59
C VAL A 28 3.98 -8.79 -1.70
N PHE A 29 2.79 -8.41 -1.24
CA PHE A 29 2.35 -7.01 -1.23
C PHE A 29 3.27 -6.14 -0.39
N SER A 30 3.67 -6.62 0.80
CA SER A 30 4.60 -5.87 1.66
C SER A 30 5.98 -5.69 1.00
N ASP A 31 6.51 -6.70 0.31
CA ASP A 31 7.79 -6.62 -0.39
C ASP A 31 7.69 -5.63 -1.58
N GLU A 32 6.60 -5.67 -2.34
CA GLU A 32 6.33 -4.70 -3.40
C GLU A 32 6.29 -3.26 -2.85
N LEU A 33 5.59 -3.02 -1.74
CA LEU A 33 5.56 -1.71 -1.09
C LEU A 33 6.96 -1.26 -0.63
N GLU A 34 7.78 -2.16 -0.08
CA GLU A 34 9.17 -1.85 0.26
C GLU A 34 10.01 -1.47 -0.97
N GLN A 35 9.83 -2.17 -2.09
CA GLN A 35 10.50 -1.82 -3.34
C GLN A 35 10.05 -0.46 -3.87
N TYR A 36 8.75 -0.15 -3.81
CA TYR A 36 8.24 1.18 -4.16
C TYR A 36 8.79 2.25 -3.23
N LEU A 37 8.87 1.99 -1.92
CA LEU A 37 9.45 2.92 -0.95
C LEU A 37 10.91 3.24 -1.27
N VAL A 38 11.72 2.23 -1.60
CA VAL A 38 13.12 2.43 -1.99
C VAL A 38 13.22 3.35 -3.20
N LYS A 39 12.38 3.15 -4.22
CA LYS A 39 12.31 4.05 -5.39
C LYS A 39 11.87 5.46 -4.99
N LEU A 40 10.88 5.56 -4.11
CA LEU A 40 10.40 6.86 -3.62
C LEU A 40 11.45 7.60 -2.80
N LEU A 41 12.40 6.91 -2.14
CA LEU A 41 13.49 7.50 -1.37
C LEU A 41 14.68 7.93 -2.24
N ALA A 42 14.91 7.26 -3.36
CA ALA A 42 16.03 7.50 -4.29
C ALA A 42 15.77 8.65 -5.28
N GLU A 43 15.19 9.76 -4.81
CA GLU A 43 14.89 10.96 -5.61
C GLU A 43 14.05 10.68 -6.88
N PRO A 44 12.79 10.22 -6.73
CA PRO A 44 11.93 9.89 -7.85
C PRO A 44 11.54 11.14 -8.65
N SER A 45 11.39 11.00 -9.97
CA SER A 45 10.77 12.03 -10.81
C SER A 45 9.26 12.08 -10.56
N ILE A 46 8.60 13.18 -10.93
CA ILE A 46 7.13 13.30 -10.85
C ILE A 46 6.42 12.16 -11.61
N SER A 47 6.96 11.75 -12.76
CA SER A 47 6.47 10.59 -13.52
C SER A 47 6.59 9.29 -12.72
N ASP A 48 7.74 9.05 -12.09
CA ASP A 48 7.98 7.85 -11.28
C ASP A 48 6.99 7.79 -10.11
N ILE A 49 6.75 8.93 -9.43
CA ILE A 49 5.78 9.02 -8.34
C ILE A 49 4.37 8.66 -8.86
N GLY A 50 4.00 9.14 -10.05
CA GLY A 50 2.72 8.82 -10.68
C GLY A 50 2.56 7.33 -10.99
N GLU A 51 3.56 6.70 -11.58
CA GLU A 51 3.55 5.26 -11.90
C GLU A 51 3.55 4.40 -10.63
N ILE A 52 4.39 4.74 -9.65
CA ILE A 52 4.43 4.05 -8.35
C ILE A 52 3.07 4.18 -7.65
N SER A 53 2.48 5.37 -7.65
CA SER A 53 1.16 5.59 -7.05
C SER A 53 0.06 4.80 -7.75
N HIS A 54 0.12 4.66 -9.08
CA HIS A 54 -0.83 3.84 -9.83
C HIS A 54 -0.76 2.36 -9.42
N SER A 55 0.45 1.81 -9.31
CA SER A 55 0.67 0.44 -8.86
C SER A 55 0.21 0.24 -7.42
N ILE A 56 0.64 1.13 -6.51
CA ILE A 56 0.26 1.07 -5.09
C ILE A 56 -1.26 1.12 -4.93
N LYS A 57 -1.95 2.02 -5.63
CA LYS A 57 -3.41 2.15 -5.58
C LYS A 57 -4.11 0.83 -5.89
N SER A 58 -3.69 0.15 -6.96
CA SER A 58 -4.31 -1.11 -7.40
C SER A 58 -4.06 -2.24 -6.40
N SER A 59 -2.83 -2.36 -5.91
CA SER A 59 -2.49 -3.36 -4.90
C SER A 59 -3.18 -3.08 -3.58
N ALA A 60 -3.05 -1.85 -3.05
CA ALA A 60 -3.64 -1.45 -1.77
C ALA A 60 -5.17 -1.64 -1.73
N ALA A 61 -5.89 -1.31 -2.81
CA ALA A 61 -7.32 -1.54 -2.91
C ALA A 61 -7.68 -3.04 -2.86
N SER A 62 -6.84 -3.90 -3.44
CA SER A 62 -7.05 -5.36 -3.44
C SER A 62 -6.81 -5.98 -2.07
N PHE A 63 -5.90 -5.41 -1.28
CA PHE A 63 -5.51 -5.91 0.04
C PHE A 63 -6.22 -5.23 1.22
N GLY A 64 -7.13 -4.29 0.96
CA GLY A 64 -7.88 -3.58 2.00
C GLY A 64 -7.12 -2.43 2.68
N ALA A 65 -6.04 -1.94 2.09
CA ALA A 65 -5.31 -0.76 2.55
C ALA A 65 -5.93 0.52 1.96
N ASP A 66 -7.19 0.79 2.29
CA ASP A 66 -8.00 1.84 1.65
C ASP A 66 -7.37 3.24 1.77
N ASP A 67 -6.83 3.59 2.94
CA ASP A 67 -6.20 4.90 3.17
C ASP A 67 -4.99 5.10 2.23
N LEU A 68 -4.17 4.07 2.03
CA LEU A 68 -3.05 4.11 1.10
C LEU A 68 -3.51 4.18 -0.35
N ALA A 69 -4.56 3.44 -0.70
CA ALA A 69 -5.13 3.48 -2.04
C ALA A 69 -5.67 4.88 -2.39
N LEU A 70 -6.33 5.55 -1.43
CA LEU A 70 -6.83 6.92 -1.57
C LEU A 70 -5.69 7.93 -1.74
N LEU A 71 -4.65 7.85 -0.90
CA LEU A 71 -3.50 8.74 -1.01
C LEU A 71 -2.78 8.56 -2.35
N ALA A 72 -2.56 7.31 -2.77
CA ALA A 72 -1.95 6.99 -4.05
C ALA A 72 -2.81 7.46 -5.24
N GLN A 73 -4.14 7.36 -5.15
CA GLN A 73 -5.04 7.91 -6.15
C GLN A 73 -4.95 9.44 -6.25
N GLU A 74 -4.87 10.14 -5.12
CA GLU A 74 -4.69 11.60 -5.12
C GLU A 74 -3.33 11.97 -5.73
N CYS A 75 -2.24 11.31 -5.35
CA CYS A 75 -0.93 11.51 -5.97
C CYS A 75 -0.98 11.30 -7.50
N GLU A 76 -1.56 10.20 -7.97
CA GLU A 76 -1.75 9.93 -9.42
C GLU A 76 -2.52 11.07 -10.11
N SER A 77 -3.62 11.52 -9.50
CA SER A 77 -4.45 12.60 -10.04
C SER A 77 -3.70 13.91 -10.13
N ARG A 78 -2.93 14.25 -9.10
CA ARG A 78 -2.18 15.52 -8.99
C ARG A 78 -1.00 15.55 -9.96
N VAL A 79 -0.33 14.41 -10.18
CA VAL A 79 0.68 14.24 -11.25
C VAL A 79 0.07 14.54 -12.62
N ARG A 80 -1.11 13.97 -12.92
CA ARG A 80 -1.80 14.21 -14.20
C ARG A 80 -2.25 15.65 -14.39
N GLN A 81 -2.51 16.37 -13.30
CA GLN A 81 -2.85 17.79 -13.29
C GLN A 81 -1.63 18.72 -13.35
N GLY A 82 -0.40 18.19 -13.33
CA GLY A 82 0.84 18.98 -13.32
C GLY A 82 1.05 19.74 -12.00
N GLN A 83 0.51 19.24 -10.89
CA GLN A 83 0.65 19.84 -9.56
C GLN A 83 1.92 19.34 -8.85
N ASP A 84 3.07 19.51 -9.51
CA ASP A 84 4.36 18.96 -9.08
C ASP A 84 4.77 19.44 -7.69
N SER A 85 4.51 20.70 -7.37
CA SER A 85 4.81 21.26 -6.04
C SER A 85 4.00 20.58 -4.93
N TRP A 86 2.74 20.24 -5.18
CA TRP A 86 1.91 19.52 -4.22
C TRP A 86 2.44 18.10 -3.99
N ILE A 87 2.83 17.42 -5.07
CA ILE A 87 3.42 16.08 -5.02
C ILE A 87 4.70 16.08 -4.19
N MET A 88 5.61 17.03 -4.43
CA MET A 88 6.86 17.12 -3.68
C MET A 88 6.63 17.41 -2.20
N ASP A 89 5.62 18.22 -1.87
CA ASP A 89 5.23 18.53 -0.49
C ASP A 89 4.60 17.33 0.23
N HIS A 90 3.82 16.49 -0.48
CA HIS A 90 3.16 15.31 0.07
C HIS A 90 3.96 14.00 -0.10
N LEU A 91 5.07 14.03 -0.82
CA LEU A 91 5.97 12.87 -1.00
C LEU A 91 6.46 12.28 0.35
N PRO A 92 6.82 13.07 1.37
CA PRO A 92 7.12 12.54 2.70
C PRO A 92 5.95 11.79 3.34
N GLU A 93 4.73 12.27 3.17
CA GLU A 93 3.52 11.62 3.68
C GLU A 93 3.27 10.28 2.96
N LEU A 94 3.38 10.26 1.64
CA LEU A 94 3.29 9.04 0.84
C LEU A 94 4.33 8.01 1.28
N ARG A 95 5.60 8.41 1.46
CA ARG A 95 6.66 7.52 1.94
C ARG A 95 6.35 6.94 3.31
N GLN A 96 5.89 7.77 4.25
CA GLN A 96 5.52 7.34 5.59
C GLN A 96 4.35 6.36 5.57
N MET A 97 3.34 6.61 4.73
CA MET A 97 2.18 5.73 4.62
C MET A 97 2.53 4.39 3.97
N VAL A 98 3.29 4.40 2.87
CA VAL A 98 3.79 3.18 2.23
C VAL A 98 4.61 2.33 3.19
N GLN A 99 5.54 2.96 3.92
CA GLN A 99 6.35 2.29 4.93
C GLN A 99 5.50 1.67 6.04
N GLY A 100 4.54 2.42 6.58
CA GLY A 100 3.66 1.95 7.65
C GLY A 100 2.81 0.75 7.21
N VAL A 101 2.21 0.82 6.02
CA VAL A 101 1.41 -0.28 5.47
C VAL A 101 2.29 -1.50 5.18
N ALA A 102 3.47 -1.32 4.58
CA ALA A 102 4.39 -2.43 4.32
C ALA A 102 4.75 -3.18 5.62
N GLN A 103 5.08 -2.45 6.68
CA GLN A 103 5.39 -3.07 7.98
C GLN A 103 4.19 -3.78 8.59
N GLU A 104 3.01 -3.16 8.57
CA GLU A 104 1.79 -3.74 9.14
C GLU A 104 1.41 -5.05 8.44
N TYR A 105 1.41 -5.07 7.11
CA TYR A 105 1.09 -6.28 6.33
C TYR A 105 2.16 -7.36 6.47
N LYS A 106 3.43 -6.97 6.60
CA LYS A 106 4.52 -7.93 6.86
C LYS A 106 4.38 -8.59 8.23
N LEU A 107 4.01 -7.81 9.25
CA LEU A 107 3.69 -8.34 10.58
C LEU A 107 2.48 -9.28 10.54
N MET A 108 1.40 -8.91 9.83
CA MET A 108 0.23 -9.75 9.62
C MET A 108 0.58 -11.07 8.93
N SER A 109 1.41 -11.03 7.88
CA SER A 109 1.83 -12.24 7.16
C SER A 109 2.72 -13.19 8.00
N SER A 110 3.44 -12.65 8.97
CA SER A 110 4.34 -13.41 9.85
C SER A 110 3.66 -13.86 11.14
N ASN A 111 2.44 -13.38 11.42
CA ASN A 111 1.72 -13.66 12.66
C ASN A 111 0.32 -14.20 12.35
N GLU A 112 0.26 -15.53 12.21
CA GLU A 112 -0.97 -16.27 11.92
C GLU A 112 -2.08 -16.00 12.95
N GLU A 113 -1.76 -15.77 14.23
CA GLU A 113 -2.77 -15.43 15.24
C GLU A 113 -3.43 -14.07 14.97
N LEU A 114 -2.65 -13.10 14.47
CA LEU A 114 -3.14 -11.77 14.13
C LEU A 114 -4.01 -11.81 12.87
N LEU A 115 -3.60 -12.57 11.85
CA LEU A 115 -4.40 -12.81 10.66
C LEU A 115 -5.71 -13.53 10.99
N ASN A 116 -5.64 -14.63 11.76
CA ASN A 116 -6.81 -15.39 12.20
C ASN A 116 -7.77 -14.57 13.08
N SER A 117 -7.28 -13.56 13.80
CA SER A 117 -8.14 -12.65 14.57
C SER A 117 -8.98 -11.72 13.68
N MET A 118 -8.58 -11.55 12.41
CA MET A 118 -9.26 -10.70 11.43
C MET A 118 -10.20 -11.50 10.51
N LEU A 119 -9.90 -12.77 10.25
CA LEU A 119 -10.70 -13.67 9.41
C LEU A 119 -11.92 -14.25 10.14
#